data_AF-A0A802W2B3-F1
#
_entry.id   AF-A0A802W2B3-F1
#
_cell.length_a   1.000
_cell.length_b   1.000
_cell.length_c   1.000
_cell.angle_alpha   90.00
_cell.angle_beta   90.00
_cell.angle_gamma   90.00
#
_symmetry.space_group_name_H-M   'P 1'
#
loop_
_entity.id
_entity.type
_entity.pdbx_description
1 polymer ?
#
loop_
_entity_poly.entity_id
_entity_poly.type
_entity_poly.pdbx_seq_one_letter_code
_entity_poly.pdbx_strand_id
1 'polypeptide(L)'
;MDRFAAQIGELITCFTVDSQRLIGVLDGIGQGWIQLNTRAESLVIPLTAIDFWEGGNKFSHVDASSVNRKLSFAFALRALSRARAHVRFYHVSGSMSEGVIERVGADFVEVSVRGEDEKGRTQRGMRVLPLSSVIAVGS
;
A
#
# COMPACT_ATOMS: atom_id res chain seq x y z
N MET A 1 -5.93 -1.05 -16.88
CA MET A 1 -4.54 -0.94 -16.39
C MET A 1 -3.69 -0.02 -17.24
N ASP A 2 -3.74 -0.09 -18.58
CA ASP A 2 -2.82 0.68 -19.43
C ASP A 2 -2.91 2.21 -19.24
N ARG A 3 -4.11 2.75 -18.94
CA ARG A 3 -4.26 4.19 -18.65
C ARG A 3 -3.59 4.63 -17.35
N PHE A 4 -3.57 3.76 -16.33
CA PHE A 4 -2.87 4.02 -15.08
C PHE A 4 -1.36 3.85 -15.28
N ALA A 5 -0.94 2.83 -16.04
CA ALA A 5 0.46 2.59 -16.40
C ALA A 5 1.08 3.72 -17.20
N ALA A 6 0.29 4.42 -18.00
CA ALA A 6 0.75 5.61 -18.68
C ALA A 6 1.18 6.71 -17.69
N GLN A 7 0.64 6.76 -16.47
CA GLN A 7 0.92 7.84 -15.52
C GLN A 7 2.17 7.60 -14.65
N ILE A 8 2.96 6.55 -14.93
CA ILE A 8 4.18 6.29 -14.18
C ILE A 8 5.15 7.46 -14.33
N GLY A 9 5.74 7.91 -13.22
CA GLY A 9 6.58 9.10 -13.12
C GLY A 9 5.81 10.41 -12.92
N GLU A 10 4.49 10.41 -13.05
CA GLU A 10 3.66 11.61 -12.92
C GLU A 10 3.09 11.77 -11.50
N LEU A 11 2.86 13.03 -11.13
CA LEU A 11 2.11 13.37 -9.92
C LEU A 11 0.63 13.09 -10.14
N ILE A 12 0.06 12.22 -9.31
CA ILE A 12 -1.37 11.86 -9.33
C ILE A 12 -1.99 12.02 -7.95
N THR A 13 -3.31 12.21 -7.94
CA THR A 13 -4.13 12.16 -6.72
C THR A 13 -5.04 10.94 -6.83
N CYS A 14 -4.88 9.97 -5.94
CA CYS A 14 -5.80 8.84 -5.82
C CYS A 14 -6.87 9.17 -4.77
N PHE A 15 -8.13 8.95 -5.14
CA PHE A 15 -9.27 9.03 -4.24
C PHE A 15 -9.62 7.61 -3.82
N THR A 16 -9.65 7.36 -2.52
CA THR A 16 -9.82 6.03 -1.96
C THR A 16 -11.24 5.79 -1.47
N VAL A 17 -11.63 4.52 -1.36
CA VAL A 17 -12.99 4.10 -0.95
C VAL A 17 -13.41 4.60 0.44
N ASP A 18 -12.47 4.99 1.29
CA ASP A 18 -12.68 5.64 2.59
C ASP A 18 -12.74 7.18 2.48
N SER A 19 -12.95 7.70 1.27
CA SER A 19 -13.04 9.13 0.93
C SER A 19 -11.78 9.94 1.25
N GLN A 20 -10.61 9.29 1.37
CA GLN A 20 -9.33 9.96 1.53
C GLN A 20 -8.69 10.30 0.18
N ARG A 21 -7.71 11.23 0.23
CA ARG A 21 -6.92 11.64 -0.93
C ARG A 21 -5.45 11.34 -0.68
N LEU A 22 -4.87 10.50 -1.54
CA LEU A 22 -3.45 10.15 -1.52
C LEU A 22 -2.75 10.81 -2.70
N ILE A 23 -1.80 11.71 -2.43
CA ILE A 23 -1.12 12.51 -3.44
C ILE A 23 0.35 12.10 -3.50
N GLY A 24 0.83 11.75 -4.69
CA GLY A 24 2.22 11.35 -4.88
C GLY A 24 2.58 11.03 -6.32
N VAL A 25 3.83 10.67 -6.53
CA VAL A 25 4.32 10.23 -7.84
C VAL A 25 4.04 8.75 -7.99
N LEU A 26 3.38 8.36 -9.08
CA LEU A 26 3.16 6.96 -9.40
C LEU A 26 4.47 6.31 -9.83
N ASP A 27 5.02 5.43 -9.00
CA ASP A 27 6.33 4.83 -9.22
C ASP A 27 6.25 3.49 -9.96
N GLY A 28 5.19 2.73 -9.70
CA GLY A 28 5.05 1.40 -10.26
C GLY A 28 3.64 0.86 -10.18
N ILE A 29 3.41 -0.18 -10.98
CA ILE A 29 2.14 -0.91 -11.02
C ILE A 29 2.43 -2.40 -10.99
N GLY A 30 1.76 -3.10 -10.09
CA GLY A 30 1.74 -4.55 -10.07
C GLY A 30 0.39 -5.14 -10.48
N GLN A 31 0.21 -6.43 -10.24
CA GLN A 31 -1.06 -7.11 -10.44
C GLN A 31 -2.04 -6.74 -9.34
N GLY A 32 -2.90 -5.76 -9.62
CA GLY A 32 -3.98 -5.35 -8.71
C GLY A 32 -3.58 -4.30 -7.67
N TRP A 33 -2.41 -3.67 -7.80
CA TRP A 33 -1.93 -2.64 -6.88
C TRP A 33 -1.00 -1.65 -7.57
N ILE A 34 -0.76 -0.51 -6.93
CA ILE A 34 0.13 0.56 -7.39
C ILE A 34 1.09 0.98 -6.28
N GLN A 35 2.25 1.52 -6.66
CA GLN A 35 3.16 2.19 -5.75
C GLN A 35 3.06 3.70 -5.94
N LEU A 36 2.72 4.42 -4.88
CA LEU A 36 2.62 5.88 -4.88
C LEU A 36 3.66 6.44 -3.90
N ASN A 37 4.67 7.12 -4.41
CA ASN A 37 5.67 7.79 -3.60
C ASN A 37 5.15 9.17 -3.18
N THR A 38 4.78 9.28 -1.91
CA THR A 38 4.33 10.56 -1.32
C THR A 38 5.52 11.33 -0.76
N ARG A 39 5.27 12.51 -0.21
CA ARG A 39 6.30 13.26 0.54
C ARG A 39 6.70 12.59 1.87
N ALA A 40 5.82 11.77 2.46
CA ALA A 40 6.03 11.21 3.79
C ALA A 40 6.55 9.77 3.75
N GLU A 41 6.08 8.98 2.79
CA GLU A 41 6.36 7.54 2.69
C GLU A 41 6.07 7.00 1.29
N SER A 42 6.56 5.78 1.03
CA SER A 42 6.16 5.01 -0.15
C SER A 42 4.93 4.17 0.19
N LEU A 43 3.86 4.34 -0.59
CA LEU A 43 2.59 3.65 -0.38
C LEU A 43 2.39 2.56 -1.42
N VAL A 44 2.09 1.35 -0.97
CA VAL A 44 1.56 0.24 -1.78
C VAL A 44 0.04 0.21 -1.61
N ILE A 45 -0.71 0.48 -2.67
CA ILE A 45 -2.16 0.71 -2.64
C ILE A 45 -2.85 -0.35 -3.51
N PRO A 46 -3.74 -1.21 -2.97
CA PRO A 46 -4.59 -2.08 -3.79
C PRO A 46 -5.47 -1.25 -4.73
N LEU A 47 -5.60 -1.65 -5.99
CA LEU A 47 -6.47 -0.96 -6.94
C LEU A 47 -7.95 -1.02 -6.53
N THR A 48 -8.35 -2.05 -5.79
CA THR A 48 -9.71 -2.16 -5.24
C THR A 48 -10.00 -1.12 -4.16
N ALA A 49 -8.97 -0.45 -3.62
CA ALA A 49 -9.13 0.62 -2.65
C ALA A 49 -9.20 2.02 -3.31
N ILE A 50 -9.03 2.12 -4.64
CA ILE A 50 -9.07 3.37 -5.39
C ILE A 50 -10.42 3.48 -6.10
N ASP A 51 -11.18 4.55 -5.81
CA ASP A 51 -12.42 4.88 -6.51
C ASP A 51 -12.12 5.50 -7.88
N PHE A 52 -11.32 6.56 -7.88
CA PHE A 52 -10.85 7.24 -9.09
C PHE A 52 -9.53 7.95 -8.82
N TRP A 53 -8.88 8.44 -9.87
CA TRP A 53 -7.68 9.26 -9.74
C TRP A 53 -7.79 10.49 -10.64
N GLU A 54 -7.04 11.51 -10.27
CA GLU A 54 -6.90 12.76 -11.01
C GLU A 54 -5.42 13.08 -11.24
N GLY A 55 -5.17 14.00 -12.17
CA GLY A 55 -3.81 14.41 -12.56
C GLY A 55 -3.22 13.51 -13.64
N GLY A 56 -1.89 13.51 -13.71
CA GLY A 56 -1.15 12.87 -14.79
C GLY A 56 -1.13 13.67 -16.09
N ASN A 57 -0.39 13.16 -17.08
CA ASN A 57 -0.22 13.79 -18.37
C ASN A 57 -0.97 13.01 -19.47
N LYS A 58 -1.67 13.73 -20.34
CA LYS A 58 -2.43 13.14 -21.46
C LYS A 58 -1.53 12.45 -22.50
N PHE A 59 -0.25 12.81 -22.55
CA PHE A 59 0.73 12.32 -23.52
C PHE A 59 1.76 11.34 -22.93
N SER A 60 1.50 10.84 -21.74
CA SER A 60 2.50 10.10 -21.00
C SER A 60 2.86 8.77 -21.67
N HIS A 61 4.17 8.58 -21.89
CA HIS A 61 4.72 7.38 -22.52
C HIS A 61 4.86 6.28 -21.47
N VAL A 62 4.39 5.07 -21.80
CA VAL A 62 4.57 3.90 -20.94
C VAL A 62 6.00 3.40 -21.08
N ASP A 63 6.85 3.64 -20.09
CA ASP A 63 8.06 2.83 -19.92
C ASP A 63 7.66 1.47 -19.34
N ALA A 64 7.64 0.46 -20.22
CA ALA A 64 7.20 -0.90 -19.90
C ALA A 64 8.05 -1.57 -18.79
N SER A 65 9.25 -1.05 -18.49
CA SER A 65 10.15 -1.55 -17.45
C SER A 65 9.64 -1.31 -16.02
N SER A 66 8.83 -0.28 -15.81
CA SER A 66 8.29 0.10 -14.48
C SER A 66 6.98 -0.63 -14.15
N VAL A 67 6.51 -1.46 -15.09
CA VAL A 67 5.24 -2.14 -15.03
C VAL A 67 5.47 -3.60 -14.67
N ASN A 68 5.46 -3.92 -13.38
CA ASN A 68 5.64 -5.28 -12.92
C ASN A 68 4.31 -6.06 -12.83
N ARG A 69 3.63 -6.19 -13.97
CA ARG A 69 2.29 -6.80 -14.14
C ARG A 69 2.12 -8.21 -13.56
N LYS A 70 3.20 -8.91 -13.22
CA LYS A 70 3.17 -10.27 -12.65
C LYS A 70 3.27 -10.31 -11.13
N LEU A 71 3.60 -9.20 -10.45
CA LEU A 71 3.71 -9.19 -9.00
C LEU A 71 2.36 -8.88 -8.36
N SER A 72 1.78 -9.85 -7.68
CA SER A 72 0.56 -9.65 -6.88
C SER A 72 0.82 -8.76 -5.66
N PHE A 73 -0.24 -8.21 -5.08
CA PHE A 73 -0.16 -7.44 -3.84
C PHE A 73 0.46 -8.28 -2.70
N ALA A 74 0.05 -9.55 -2.59
CA ALA A 74 0.65 -10.49 -1.64
C ALA A 74 2.16 -10.70 -1.89
N PHE A 75 2.64 -10.63 -3.13
CA PHE A 75 4.07 -10.67 -3.41
C PHE A 75 4.80 -9.43 -2.85
N ALA A 76 4.26 -8.23 -3.07
CA ALA A 76 4.81 -6.99 -2.52
C ALA A 76 4.88 -7.03 -0.98
N LEU A 77 3.82 -7.48 -0.32
CA LEU A 77 3.79 -7.66 1.14
C LEU A 77 4.82 -8.69 1.62
N ARG A 78 5.03 -9.78 0.87
CA ARG A 78 6.09 -10.75 1.20
C ARG A 78 7.48 -10.17 1.03
N ALA A 79 7.70 -9.26 0.10
CA ALA A 79 8.97 -8.55 -0.03
C ALA A 79 9.23 -7.67 1.21
N LEU A 80 8.23 -6.90 1.65
CA LEU A 80 8.30 -6.10 2.89
C LEU A 80 8.53 -6.97 4.14
N SER A 81 7.84 -8.11 4.24
CA SER A 81 8.02 -9.08 5.32
C SER A 81 9.44 -9.65 5.36
N ARG A 82 9.99 -10.06 4.19
CA ARG A 82 11.37 -10.55 4.09
C ARG A 82 12.40 -9.50 4.45
N ALA A 83 12.15 -8.25 4.07
CA ALA A 83 12.99 -7.11 4.45
C ALA A 83 12.85 -6.72 5.94
N ARG A 84 11.90 -7.34 6.68
CA ARG A 84 11.53 -6.97 8.05
C ARG A 84 11.23 -5.47 8.17
N ALA A 85 10.64 -4.89 7.13
CA ALA A 85 10.31 -3.47 7.09
C ALA A 85 9.30 -3.12 8.18
N HIS A 86 9.48 -1.95 8.80
CA HIS A 86 8.46 -1.37 9.66
C HIS A 86 7.42 -0.70 8.75
N VAL A 87 6.17 -1.13 8.85
CA VAL A 87 5.11 -0.74 7.93
C VAL A 87 3.90 -0.21 8.67
N ARG A 88 3.17 0.69 8.02
CA ARG A 88 1.85 1.19 8.45
C ARG A 88 0.78 0.68 7.50
N PHE A 89 -0.22 0.00 8.05
CA PHE A 89 -1.44 -0.40 7.34
C PHE A 89 -2.54 0.62 7.65
N TYR A 90 -3.04 1.26 6.61
CA TYR A 90 -4.22 2.13 6.65
C TYR A 90 -5.45 1.30 6.30
N HIS A 91 -6.49 1.42 7.13
CA HIS A 91 -7.69 0.58 7.03
C HIS A 91 -8.88 1.35 6.46
N VAL A 92 -9.81 0.64 5.83
CA VAL A 92 -11.07 1.20 5.30
C VAL A 92 -11.88 1.92 6.39
N SER A 93 -11.74 1.50 7.66
CA SER A 93 -12.37 2.17 8.81
C SER A 93 -11.73 3.50 9.22
N GLY A 94 -10.64 3.91 8.56
CA GLY A 94 -9.81 5.05 8.94
C GLY A 94 -8.82 4.76 10.08
N SER A 95 -8.80 3.55 10.63
CA SER A 95 -7.82 3.16 11.65
C SER A 95 -6.46 2.85 11.03
N MET A 96 -5.42 2.79 11.88
CA MET A 96 -4.06 2.42 11.48
C MET A 96 -3.52 1.27 12.34
N SER A 97 -2.78 0.36 11.71
CA SER A 97 -1.95 -0.65 12.39
C SER A 97 -0.51 -0.50 11.95
N GLU A 98 0.43 -0.45 12.90
CA GLU A 98 1.85 -0.26 12.62
C GLU A 98 2.67 -1.40 13.23
N GLY A 99 3.66 -1.89 12.48
CA GLY A 99 4.53 -2.95 12.96
C GLY A 99 5.34 -3.63 11.86
N VAL A 100 5.68 -4.90 12.07
CA VAL A 100 6.40 -5.72 11.09
C VAL A 100 5.52 -6.87 10.64
N ILE A 101 5.54 -7.17 9.34
CA ILE A 101 4.78 -8.30 8.77
C ILE A 101 5.50 -9.61 9.13
N GLU A 102 4.87 -10.43 9.95
CA GLU A 102 5.38 -11.75 10.34
C GLU A 102 4.92 -12.84 9.36
N ARG A 103 3.73 -12.70 8.77
CA ARG A 103 3.18 -13.66 7.80
C ARG A 103 2.26 -13.01 6.78
N VAL A 104 2.30 -13.51 5.54
CA VAL A 104 1.36 -13.14 4.46
C VAL A 104 0.64 -14.38 3.97
N GLY A 105 -0.66 -14.46 4.29
CA GLY A 105 -1.59 -15.50 3.83
C GLY A 105 -2.04 -15.29 2.39
N ALA A 106 -3.13 -15.95 2.01
CA ALA A 106 -3.76 -15.76 0.70
C ALA A 106 -4.56 -14.46 0.64
N ASP A 107 -5.24 -14.15 1.75
CA ASP A 107 -6.23 -13.09 1.91
C ASP A 107 -6.07 -12.31 3.23
N PHE A 108 -4.98 -12.56 3.97
CA PHE A 108 -4.66 -11.86 5.22
C PHE A 108 -3.15 -11.62 5.41
N VAL A 109 -2.82 -10.76 6.37
CA VAL A 109 -1.46 -10.58 6.89
C VAL A 109 -1.47 -10.64 8.41
N GLU A 110 -0.40 -11.16 9.01
CA GLU A 110 -0.15 -11.06 10.44
C GLU A 110 0.92 -10.01 10.70
N VAL A 111 0.62 -9.03 11.54
CA VAL A 111 1.51 -7.91 11.89
C VAL A 111 1.82 -7.96 13.37
N SER A 112 3.11 -8.01 13.70
CA SER A 112 3.56 -7.80 15.07
C SER A 112 3.43 -6.32 15.40
N VAL A 113 2.50 -5.95 16.27
CA VAL A 113 2.29 -4.58 16.71
C VAL A 113 2.99 -4.35 18.04
N ARG A 114 3.61 -3.18 18.21
CA ARG A 114 4.05 -2.72 19.51
C ARG A 114 2.92 -1.93 20.15
N GLY A 115 2.46 -2.38 21.32
CA GLY A 115 1.59 -1.61 22.19
C GLY A 115 2.27 -1.37 23.52
N GLU A 116 1.71 -0.47 24.31
CA GLU A 116 2.02 -0.33 25.73
C GLU A 116 0.84 -0.87 26.53
N ASP A 117 1.09 -1.70 27.53
CA ASP A 117 0.06 -2.13 28.48
C ASP A 117 -0.31 -0.97 29.43
N GLU A 118 -1.31 -1.18 30.29
CA GLU A 118 -1.73 -0.20 31.31
C GLU A 118 -0.61 0.22 32.29
N LYS A 119 0.51 -0.51 32.29
CA LYS A 119 1.69 -0.27 33.13
C LYS A 119 2.87 0.29 32.33
N GLY A 120 2.64 0.72 31.07
CA GLY A 120 3.65 1.29 30.19
C GLY A 120 4.71 0.28 29.73
N ARG A 121 4.45 -1.03 29.84
CA ARG A 121 5.36 -2.06 29.34
C ARG A 121 5.11 -2.30 27.86
N THR A 122 6.18 -2.37 27.08
CA THR A 122 6.09 -2.75 25.68
C THR A 122 5.54 -4.18 25.57
N GLN A 123 4.31 -4.31 25.13
CA GLN A 123 3.70 -5.58 24.76
C GLN A 123 3.83 -5.78 23.25
N ARG A 124 4.28 -6.98 22.85
CA ARG A 124 4.14 -7.43 21.46
C ARG A 124 2.77 -8.05 21.29
N GLY A 125 1.89 -7.36 20.58
CA GLY A 125 0.64 -7.92 20.11
C GLY A 125 0.80 -8.49 18.70
N MET A 126 -0.10 -9.38 18.31
CA MET A 126 -0.27 -9.80 16.92
C MET A 126 -1.62 -9.30 16.43
N ARG A 127 -1.67 -8.68 15.26
CA ARG A 127 -2.92 -8.35 14.57
C ARG A 127 -3.01 -9.15 13.28
N VAL A 128 -4.16 -9.77 13.03
CA VAL A 128 -4.49 -10.41 11.75
C VAL A 128 -5.35 -9.42 10.96
N LEU A 129 -4.87 -9.02 9.79
CA LEU A 129 -5.50 -8.01 8.95
C LEU A 129 -6.00 -8.68 7.66
N PRO A 130 -7.32 -8.72 7.39
CA PRO A 130 -7.83 -9.10 6.07
C PRO A 130 -7.29 -8.14 5.00
N LEU A 131 -6.84 -8.65 3.85
CA LEU A 131 -6.34 -7.80 2.77
C LEU A 131 -7.42 -6.86 2.24
N SER A 132 -8.69 -7.27 2.30
CA SER A 132 -9.83 -6.45 1.91
C SER A 132 -10.08 -5.26 2.84
N SER A 133 -9.52 -5.24 4.04
CA SER A 133 -9.65 -4.09 4.95
C SER A 133 -8.57 -3.04 4.74
N VAL A 134 -7.58 -3.29 3.87
CA VAL A 134 -6.40 -2.43 3.68
C VAL A 134 -6.62 -1.45 2.52
N ILE A 135 -6.48 -0.16 2.82
CA ILE A 135 -6.47 0.93 1.83
C ILE A 135 -5.07 1.12 1.25
N ALA A 136 -4.06 1.14 2.12
CA ALA A 136 -2.68 1.35 1.73
C ALA A 136 -1.73 0.75 2.76
N VAL A 137 -0.52 0.43 2.30
CA VAL A 137 0.61 0.03 3.16
C VAL A 137 1.76 0.98 2.92
N GLY A 138 2.16 1.71 3.97
CA GLY A 138 3.28 2.63 3.94
C GLY A 138 4.55 2.02 4.52
N SER A 139 5.70 2.36 3.94
CA SER A 139 7.06 2.01 4.41
C SER A 139 8.03 3.16 4.23
#